data_AF-A0A3C1Q4N3-F1
#
_entry.id   AF-A0A3C1Q4N3-F1
#
_cell.length_a   1.000
_cell.length_b   1.000
_cell.length_c   1.000
_cell.angle_alpha   90.00
_cell.angle_beta   90.00
_cell.angle_gamma   90.00
#
_symmetry.space_group_name_H-M   'P 1'
#
loop_
_entity.id
_entity.type
_entity.pdbx_description
1 polymer ?
#
loop_
_entity_poly.entity_id
_entity_poly.type
_entity_poly.pdbx_seq_one_letter_code
_entity_poly.pdbx_strand_id
1 'polypeptide(L)' 'LNHLPQGQSEKDQRVLGMVRQMDEEGFGNCTNQFECEAVCPKEISASHIAKLNRDYLAASARDSVS' A
#
# COMPACT_ATOMS: atom_id res chain seq x y z
N LEU A 1 4.60 -3.49 0.86
CA LEU A 1 5.94 -2.98 0.47
C LEU A 1 6.83 -2.94 1.71
N ASN A 2 8.16 -2.94 1.58
CA ASN A 2 9.07 -2.67 2.71
C ASN A 2 9.25 -3.82 3.73
N HIS A 3 9.29 -5.06 3.23
CA HIS A 3 9.61 -6.24 4.07
C HIS A 3 11.11 -6.47 4.24
N LEU A 4 11.92 -5.91 3.33
CA LEU A 4 13.35 -6.10 3.33
C LEU A 4 14.06 -4.87 3.92
N PRO A 5 15.15 -5.05 4.68
CA PRO A 5 15.81 -3.97 5.39
C PRO A 5 16.41 -2.90 4.47
N GLN A 6 16.88 -3.29 3.28
CA GLN A 6 17.56 -2.39 2.34
C GLN A 6 16.65 -1.32 1.71
N GLY A 7 15.33 -1.39 1.88
CA GLY A 7 14.38 -0.42 1.32
C GLY A 7 13.63 0.39 2.37
N GLN A 8 14.12 0.42 3.61
CA GLN A 8 13.46 1.12 4.71
C GLN A 8 13.60 2.64 4.64
N SER A 9 14.70 3.15 4.09
CA SER A 9 14.94 4.60 3.91
C SER A 9 13.94 5.23 2.93
N GLU A 10 13.66 4.54 1.82
CA GLU A 10 12.79 5.05 0.75
C GLU A 10 11.32 4.65 0.96
N LYS A 11 10.99 3.95 2.05
CA LYS A 11 9.70 3.29 2.24
C LYS A 11 8.51 4.26 2.13
N ASP A 12 8.67 5.45 2.73
CA ASP A 12 7.62 6.46 2.83
C ASP A 12 7.41 7.10 1.43
N GLN A 13 8.50 7.48 0.75
CA GLN A 13 8.45 7.96 -0.63
C GLN A 13 7.80 6.94 -1.58
N ARG A 14 8.18 5.66 -1.46
CA ARG A 14 7.67 4.59 -2.34
C ARG A 14 6.18 4.32 -2.14
N VAL A 15 5.70 4.32 -0.90
CA VAL A 15 4.28 4.08 -0.63
C VAL A 15 3.41 5.26 -1.09
N LEU A 16 3.86 6.50 -0.85
CA LEU A 16 3.18 7.70 -1.34
C LEU A 16 3.12 7.72 -2.88
N GLY A 17 4.22 7.40 -3.55
CA GLY A 17 4.28 7.32 -5.01
C GLY A 17 3.39 6.21 -5.58
N MET A 18 3.35 5.04 -4.93
CA MET A 18 2.47 3.94 -5.35
C MET A 18 1.00 4.33 -5.28
N VAL A 19 0.54 4.92 -4.17
CA VAL A 19 -0.87 5.31 -4.03
C VAL A 19 -1.23 6.43 -5.00
N ARG A 20 -0.34 7.42 -5.22
CA ARG A 20 -0.54 8.45 -6.23
C ARG A 20 -0.75 7.86 -7.63
N GLN A 21 0.07 6.89 -8.01
CA GLN A 21 -0.09 6.19 -9.29
C GLN A 21 -1.43 5.44 -9.37
N MET A 22 -1.86 4.79 -8.28
CA MET A 22 -3.17 4.12 -8.21
C MET A 22 -4.33 5.10 -8.40
N ASP A 23 -4.23 6.31 -7.83
CA ASP A 23 -5.23 7.37 -7.98
C ASP A 23 -5.26 7.90 -9.42
N GLU A 24 -4.10 8.12 -10.03
CA GLU A 24 -3.96 8.53 -11.43
C GLU A 24 -4.55 7.48 -12.40
N GLU A 25 -4.40 6.19 -12.08
CA GLU A 25 -4.97 5.08 -12.85
C GLU A 25 -6.43 4.78 -12.50
N GLY A 26 -7.00 5.44 -11.49
CA GLY A 26 -8.40 5.28 -11.08
C GLY A 26 -8.71 3.93 -10.44
N PHE A 27 -7.73 3.26 -9.83
CA PHE A 27 -7.95 1.98 -9.14
C PHE A 27 -8.83 2.11 -7.90
N GLY A 28 -8.87 3.30 -7.29
CA GLY A 28 -9.61 3.56 -6.08
C GLY A 28 -9.07 2.80 -4.87
N ASN A 29 -9.90 2.72 -3.83
CA ASN A 29 -9.51 2.27 -2.50
C ASN A 29 -10.18 0.95 -2.13
N CYS A 30 -9.48 0.12 -1.36
CA CYS A 30 -10.02 -1.15 -0.87
C CYS A 30 -11.21 -0.93 0.08
N THR A 31 -12.33 -1.60 -0.19
CA THR A 31 -13.55 -1.58 0.65
C THR A 31 -13.72 -2.84 1.50
N ASN A 32 -12.70 -3.71 1.58
CA ASN A 32 -12.70 -4.96 2.35
C ASN A 32 -13.78 -5.99 1.94
N GLN A 33 -14.02 -6.15 0.63
CA GLN A 33 -14.88 -7.23 0.12
C GLN A 33 -14.15 -8.58 0.01
N PHE A 34 -12.81 -8.58 0.01
CA PHE A 34 -11.94 -9.76 -0.02
C PHE A 34 -12.07 -10.69 -1.24
N GLU A 35 -12.80 -10.28 -2.28
CA GLU A 35 -12.91 -11.04 -3.54
C GLU A 35 -11.55 -11.29 -4.20
N CYS A 36 -10.65 -10.30 -4.15
CA CYS A 36 -9.32 -10.40 -4.75
C CYS A 36 -8.46 -11.51 -4.12
N GLU A 37 -8.57 -11.75 -2.81
CA GLU A 37 -7.87 -12.83 -2.12
C GLU A 37 -8.54 -14.19 -2.42
N ALA A 38 -9.88 -14.23 -2.40
CA ALA A 38 -10.64 -15.46 -2.64
C ALA A 38 -10.41 -16.07 -4.03
N VAL A 39 -10.21 -15.23 -5.06
CA VAL A 39 -9.99 -15.69 -6.45
C VAL A 39 -8.52 -15.86 -6.81
N CYS A 40 -7.58 -15.49 -5.92
CA CYS A 40 -6.16 -15.46 -6.29
C CYS A 40 -5.58 -16.87 -6.42
N PRO A 41 -5.12 -17.30 -7.62
CA PRO A 41 -4.54 -18.64 -7.80
C PRO A 41 -3.16 -18.80 -7.15
N LYS A 42 -2.61 -17.72 -6.59
CA LYS A 42 -1.32 -17.68 -5.89
C LYS A 42 -1.48 -17.43 -4.40
N GLU A 43 -2.72 -17.46 -3.89
CA GLU A 43 -3.02 -17.36 -2.47
C GLU A 43 -2.43 -16.08 -1.84
N ILE A 44 -2.41 -14.98 -2.60
CA ILE A 44 -1.93 -13.71 -2.12
C ILE A 44 -2.99 -13.13 -1.17
N SER A 45 -2.62 -13.01 0.10
CA SER A 45 -3.53 -12.49 1.10
C SER A 45 -3.74 -10.97 0.99
N ALA A 46 -4.96 -10.50 1.24
CA ALA A 46 -5.32 -9.08 1.33
C ALA A 46 -4.58 -8.34 2.47
N SER A 47 -3.91 -9.08 3.37
CA SER A 47 -2.99 -8.51 4.37
C SER A 47 -1.91 -7.62 3.76
N HIS A 48 -1.50 -7.85 2.51
CA HIS A 48 -0.57 -6.98 1.77
C HIS A 48 -1.18 -5.60 1.48
N ILE A 49 -2.46 -5.55 1.12
CA ILE A 49 -3.21 -4.30 0.92
C ILE A 49 -3.41 -3.60 2.26
N ALA A 50 -3.75 -4.34 3.32
CA ALA A 50 -3.85 -3.76 4.66
C ALA A 50 -2.50 -3.16 5.13
N LYS A 51 -1.37 -3.80 4.80
CA LYS A 51 -0.04 -3.24 5.07
C LYS A 51 0.23 -1.99 4.25
N LEU A 52 -0.09 -1.97 2.96
CA LEU A 52 0.02 -0.79 2.11
C LEU A 52 -0.70 0.40 2.74
N ASN A 53 -1.96 0.21 3.14
CA ASN A 53 -2.78 1.28 3.72
C ASN A 53 -2.19 1.81 5.04
N ARG A 54 -1.68 0.93 5.92
CA ARG A 54 -1.02 1.36 7.16
C ARG A 54 0.26 2.14 6.89
N ASP A 55 1.09 1.66 5.96
CA ASP A 55 2.32 2.34 5.58
C ASP A 55 2.00 3.71 4.95
N TYR A 56 0.96 3.80 4.11
CA TYR A 56 0.51 5.05 3.50
C TYR A 56 0.00 6.06 4.53
N LEU A 57 -0.81 5.64 5.50
CA LEU A 57 -1.29 6.50 6.59
C LEU A 57 -0.12 7.06 7.41
N ALA A 58 0.84 6.20 7.77
CA ALA A 58 2.01 6.61 8.53
C ALA A 58 2.91 7.58 7.73
N ALA A 59 3.12 7.32 6.44
CA ALA A 59 3.90 8.18 5.56
C ALA A 59 3.21 9.53 5.34
N SER A 60 1.90 9.54 5.09
CA SER A 60 1.12 10.77 4.89
C SER A 60 1.12 11.66 6.14
N ALA A 61 1.03 11.06 7.33
CA ALA A 61 1.12 11.79 8.59
C ALA A 61 2.51 12.43 8.81
N ARG A 62 3.59 11.78 8.37
CA ARG A 62 4.97 12.32 8.45
C ARG A 62 5.21 13.42 7.43
N ASP A 63 4.72 13.21 6.20
CA ASP A 63 4.82 14.16 5.09
C ASP A 63 4.09 15.46 5.41
N SER A 64 2.90 15.38 6.03
CA SER A 64 2.11 16.55 6.44
C SER A 64 2.74 17.40 7.55
N VAL A 65 3.82 16.94 8.19
CA VAL A 65 4.52 17.62 9.30
C VAL A 65 5.94 18.05 8.88
N SER A 66 6.40 17.67 7.69
CA SER A 66 7.70 18.06 7.12
C SER A 66 7.59 19.36 6.32
#